data_AF-A0A936A8U6-F1
#
_entry.id   AF-A0A936A8U6-F1
#
_cell.length_a   1.000
_cell.length_b   1.000
_cell.length_c   1.000
_cell.angle_alpha   90.00
_cell.angle_beta   90.00
_cell.angle_gamma   90.00
#
_symmetry.space_group_name_H-M   'P 1'
#
loop_
_entity.id
_entity.type
_entity.pdbx_description
1 polymer ?
#
loop_
_entity_poly.entity_id
_entity_poly.type
_entity_poly.pdbx_seq_one_letter_code
_entity_poly.pdbx_strand_id
1 'polypeptide(L)'
;MLRIDLEGHFQEKIDKEDRIEAKDWMPEAYRKTLIRQISQHAHSEIVGMLPEGNWITRAPSLKRKAILLAKIQDEAGHGLYLYSACETLGIDREELLNELHTGKAKYSSIFNYPALTWADMGAIGWLVDGAAIMNQIPLCRTSYGPYSRAMIRICKEESFHQRQGYEIMLTLSKGSDEQKNMAQDALNRWWWLSIMMFGPNDNDSTHSAQSIKWKIKRFSNDELRQRFIDMTVPQAELIGLKIPDPDLKWNEERKSYDFGKIDWDEFWNVVKGNGPCNKQRLKDRIQAYENGEWVRDAAVAYAEKRREKN
;
A
#
# COMPACT_ATOMS: atom_id res chain seq x y z
N MET A 1 -32.80 -34.61 -6.36
CA MET A 1 -31.54 -33.93 -6.71
C MET A 1 -31.21 -33.00 -5.55
N LEU A 2 -30.21 -33.33 -4.71
CA LEU A 2 -29.83 -32.49 -3.57
C LEU A 2 -29.33 -31.14 -4.09
N ARG A 3 -30.02 -30.07 -3.73
CA ARG A 3 -29.61 -28.70 -4.06
C ARG A 3 -28.41 -28.40 -3.16
N ILE A 4 -27.20 -28.34 -3.72
CA ILE A 4 -26.01 -27.98 -2.96
C ILE A 4 -26.13 -26.51 -2.58
N ASP A 5 -26.18 -26.22 -1.28
CA ASP A 5 -26.13 -24.85 -0.76
C ASP A 5 -24.68 -24.36 -0.78
N LEU A 6 -24.30 -23.79 -1.94
CA LEU A 6 -22.94 -23.27 -2.17
C LEU A 6 -22.62 -22.08 -1.25
N GLU A 7 -23.60 -21.22 -0.96
CA GLU A 7 -23.45 -20.07 -0.08
C GLU A 7 -23.22 -20.50 1.38
N GLY A 8 -24.00 -21.47 1.86
CA GLY A 8 -23.81 -22.07 3.18
C GLY A 8 -22.45 -22.72 3.33
N HIS A 9 -22.01 -23.52 2.34
CA HIS A 9 -20.69 -24.16 2.38
C HIS A 9 -19.53 -23.14 2.36
N PHE A 10 -19.66 -22.08 1.56
CA PHE A 10 -18.70 -20.98 1.55
C PHE A 10 -18.62 -20.30 2.92
N GLN A 11 -19.76 -19.95 3.53
CA GLN A 11 -19.77 -19.29 4.84
C GLN A 11 -19.21 -20.21 5.93
N GLU A 12 -19.51 -21.51 5.88
CA GLU A 12 -18.94 -22.51 6.80
C GLU A 12 -17.41 -22.57 6.71
N LYS A 13 -16.83 -22.54 5.50
CA LYS A 13 -15.37 -22.44 5.32
C LYS A 13 -14.81 -21.17 5.94
N ILE A 14 -15.43 -20.01 5.67
CA ILE A 14 -15.02 -18.73 6.27
C ILE A 14 -15.05 -18.81 7.80
N ASP A 15 -16.13 -19.33 8.38
CA ASP A 15 -16.33 -19.41 9.83
C ASP A 15 -15.28 -20.32 10.49
N LYS A 16 -14.90 -21.42 9.82
CA LYS A 16 -13.83 -22.35 10.23
C LYS A 16 -12.40 -21.84 10.03
N GLU A 17 -12.22 -20.65 9.44
CA GLU A 17 -10.90 -20.09 9.06
C GLU A 17 -10.20 -20.87 7.93
N ASP A 18 -10.95 -21.68 7.18
CA ASP A 18 -10.43 -22.34 6.00
C ASP A 18 -10.22 -21.30 4.89
N ARG A 19 -9.10 -21.43 4.17
CA ARG A 19 -8.78 -20.54 3.05
C ARG A 19 -9.62 -20.91 1.84
N ILE A 20 -10.17 -19.88 1.19
CA ILE A 20 -10.78 -20.00 -0.12
C ILE A 20 -9.66 -20.02 -1.16
N GLU A 21 -9.64 -21.05 -2.01
CA GLU A 21 -8.66 -21.20 -3.09
C GLU A 21 -9.26 -20.87 -4.46
N ALA A 22 -8.41 -20.68 -5.48
CA ALA A 22 -8.82 -20.22 -6.81
C ALA A 22 -9.89 -21.10 -7.49
N LYS A 23 -9.88 -22.40 -7.20
CA LYS A 23 -10.83 -23.39 -7.75
C LYS A 23 -12.10 -23.55 -6.91
N ASP A 24 -12.14 -22.98 -5.71
CA ASP A 24 -13.32 -23.04 -4.87
C ASP A 24 -14.44 -22.18 -5.47
N TRP A 25 -15.68 -22.63 -5.28
CA TRP A 25 -16.81 -21.74 -5.47
C TRP A 25 -16.76 -20.61 -4.44
N MET A 26 -17.08 -19.40 -4.87
CA MET A 26 -17.17 -18.22 -4.01
C MET A 26 -18.26 -17.28 -4.53
N PRO A 27 -18.93 -16.48 -3.67
CA PRO A 27 -19.89 -15.49 -4.11
C PRO A 27 -19.27 -14.49 -5.11
N GLU A 28 -20.03 -14.09 -6.12
CA GLU A 28 -19.51 -13.16 -7.13
C GLU A 28 -19.12 -11.80 -6.53
N ALA A 29 -19.87 -11.35 -5.52
CA ALA A 29 -19.54 -10.14 -4.78
C ALA A 29 -18.24 -10.28 -3.95
N TYR A 30 -17.90 -11.48 -3.47
CA TYR A 30 -16.62 -11.77 -2.82
C TYR A 30 -15.47 -11.68 -3.83
N ARG A 31 -15.62 -12.34 -5.00
CA ARG A 31 -14.67 -12.27 -6.11
C ARG A 31 -14.40 -10.84 -6.54
N LYS A 32 -15.45 -10.06 -6.85
CA LYS A 32 -15.32 -8.65 -7.26
C LYS A 32 -14.67 -7.76 -6.20
N THR A 33 -15.00 -7.98 -4.92
CA THR A 33 -14.40 -7.22 -3.82
C THR A 33 -12.90 -7.50 -3.72
N LEU A 34 -12.49 -8.77 -3.85
CA LEU A 34 -11.08 -9.15 -3.86
C LEU A 34 -10.35 -8.63 -5.11
N ILE A 35 -10.93 -8.76 -6.30
CA ILE A 35 -10.33 -8.18 -7.53
C ILE A 35 -10.09 -6.69 -7.31
N ARG A 36 -11.08 -5.95 -6.83
CA ARG A 36 -10.94 -4.52 -6.52
C ARG A 36 -9.83 -4.26 -5.50
N GLN A 37 -9.78 -5.00 -4.40
CA GLN A 37 -8.82 -4.73 -3.33
C GLN A 37 -7.39 -5.13 -3.73
N ILE A 38 -7.19 -6.31 -4.31
CA ILE A 38 -5.87 -6.83 -4.68
C ILE A 38 -5.30 -6.04 -5.86
N SER A 39 -6.12 -5.67 -6.86
CA SER A 39 -5.67 -4.81 -7.96
C SER A 39 -5.23 -3.44 -7.45
N GLN A 40 -6.03 -2.78 -6.62
CA GLN A 40 -5.66 -1.48 -6.04
C GLN A 40 -4.40 -1.58 -5.16
N HIS A 41 -4.18 -2.70 -4.50
CA HIS A 41 -2.92 -3.00 -3.82
C HIS A 41 -1.76 -3.11 -4.81
N ALA A 42 -1.89 -3.91 -5.88
CA ALA A 42 -0.87 -4.03 -6.92
C ALA A 42 -0.56 -2.69 -7.60
N HIS A 43 -1.58 -1.87 -7.86
CA HIS A 43 -1.42 -0.53 -8.40
C HIS A 43 -0.68 0.38 -7.44
N SER A 44 -0.90 0.22 -6.13
CA SER A 44 -0.22 0.97 -5.09
C SER A 44 1.29 0.71 -5.13
N GLU A 45 1.72 -0.56 -5.25
CA GLU A 45 3.15 -0.89 -5.44
C GLU A 45 3.75 -0.18 -6.66
N ILE A 46 3.09 -0.30 -7.82
CA ILE A 46 3.59 0.24 -9.09
C ILE A 46 3.66 1.78 -9.10
N VAL A 47 2.70 2.43 -8.45
CA VAL A 47 2.66 3.90 -8.37
C VAL A 47 3.60 4.41 -7.26
N GLY A 48 3.80 3.63 -6.19
CA GLY A 48 4.71 3.93 -5.08
C GLY A 48 6.18 4.08 -5.48
N MET A 49 6.58 3.35 -6.51
CA MET A 49 7.91 3.48 -7.11
C MET A 49 8.22 4.90 -7.64
N LEU A 50 7.20 5.72 -7.96
CA LEU A 50 7.39 7.04 -8.58
C LEU A 50 7.91 8.11 -7.61
N PRO A 51 7.26 8.39 -6.44
CA PRO A 51 7.78 9.36 -5.49
C PRO A 51 9.17 8.98 -4.95
N GLU A 52 9.47 7.69 -4.78
CA GLU A 52 10.78 7.23 -4.34
C GLU A 52 11.83 7.22 -5.46
N GLY A 53 11.42 6.79 -6.67
CA GLY A 53 12.24 6.82 -7.88
C GLY A 53 12.79 8.21 -8.20
N ASN A 54 12.02 9.25 -7.87
CA ASN A 54 12.42 10.65 -7.96
C ASN A 54 13.77 10.92 -7.26
N TRP A 55 14.09 10.23 -6.17
CA TRP A 55 15.29 10.45 -5.36
C TRP A 55 16.46 9.49 -5.65
N ILE A 56 16.29 8.46 -6.50
CA ILE A 56 17.36 7.50 -6.85
C ILE A 56 18.63 8.23 -7.30
N THR A 57 18.52 9.20 -8.21
CA THR A 57 19.69 9.87 -8.79
C THR A 57 20.33 10.89 -7.84
N ARG A 58 19.61 11.30 -6.78
CA ARG A 58 19.96 12.40 -5.87
C ARG A 58 20.22 11.95 -4.43
N ALA A 59 20.16 10.66 -4.15
CA ALA A 59 20.45 10.11 -2.83
C ALA A 59 21.85 10.57 -2.34
N PRO A 60 21.98 11.00 -1.07
CA PRO A 60 23.16 11.72 -0.57
C PRO A 60 24.39 10.85 -0.34
N SER A 61 24.25 9.52 -0.47
CA SER A 61 25.38 8.59 -0.39
C SER A 61 25.10 7.33 -1.22
N LEU A 62 26.17 6.64 -1.63
CA LEU A 62 26.05 5.37 -2.37
C LEU A 62 25.36 4.29 -1.53
N LYS A 63 25.61 4.24 -0.22
CA LYS A 63 24.90 3.31 0.69
C LYS A 63 23.39 3.54 0.63
N ARG A 64 22.93 4.79 0.80
CA ARG A 64 21.50 5.09 0.77
C ARG A 64 20.89 4.91 -0.62
N LYS A 65 21.64 5.22 -1.68
CA LYS A 65 21.24 4.95 -3.07
C LYS A 65 21.01 3.47 -3.34
N ALA A 66 21.93 2.61 -2.90
CA ALA A 66 21.82 1.16 -3.08
C ALA A 66 20.62 0.58 -2.32
N ILE A 67 20.37 1.03 -1.08
CA ILE A 67 19.20 0.63 -0.29
C ILE A 67 17.90 1.06 -0.99
N LEU A 68 17.82 2.30 -1.47
CA LEU A 68 16.64 2.81 -2.17
C LEU A 68 16.36 2.05 -3.47
N LEU A 69 17.41 1.71 -4.23
CA LEU A 69 17.28 0.85 -5.41
C LEU A 69 16.73 -0.54 -5.07
N ALA A 70 17.23 -1.15 -3.99
CA ALA A 70 16.74 -2.45 -3.53
C ALA A 70 15.26 -2.39 -3.11
N LYS A 71 14.86 -1.35 -2.37
CA LYS A 71 13.45 -1.13 -1.99
C LYS A 71 12.53 -1.04 -3.21
N ILE A 72 12.85 -0.16 -4.15
CA ILE A 72 12.02 0.07 -5.35
C ILE A 72 11.99 -1.18 -6.25
N GLN A 73 13.09 -1.96 -6.28
CA GLN A 73 13.11 -3.25 -6.95
C GLN A 73 12.13 -4.24 -6.31
N ASP A 74 12.08 -4.31 -4.98
CA ASP A 74 11.17 -5.19 -4.26
C ASP A 74 9.71 -4.75 -4.45
N GLU A 75 9.40 -3.45 -4.44
CA GLU A 75 8.06 -2.94 -4.77
C GLU A 75 7.57 -3.42 -6.14
N ALA A 76 8.45 -3.41 -7.15
CA ALA A 76 8.12 -3.97 -8.45
C ALA A 76 7.78 -5.48 -8.36
N GLY A 77 8.54 -6.23 -7.57
CA GLY A 77 8.30 -7.65 -7.29
C GLY A 77 6.98 -7.90 -6.55
N HIS A 78 6.66 -7.08 -5.54
CA HIS A 78 5.41 -7.14 -4.79
C HIS A 78 4.21 -6.89 -5.70
N GLY A 79 4.30 -5.88 -6.58
CA GLY A 79 3.30 -5.62 -7.60
C GLY A 79 3.04 -6.86 -8.47
N LEU A 80 4.09 -7.58 -8.89
CA LEU A 80 3.96 -8.82 -9.65
C LEU A 80 3.28 -9.95 -8.84
N TYR A 81 3.63 -10.12 -7.56
CA TYR A 81 2.95 -11.10 -6.69
C TYR A 81 1.46 -10.80 -6.56
N LEU A 82 1.09 -9.53 -6.39
CA LEU A 82 -0.29 -9.09 -6.22
C LEU A 82 -1.09 -9.22 -7.52
N TYR A 83 -0.53 -8.85 -8.67
CA TYR A 83 -1.18 -9.13 -9.96
C TYR A 83 -1.40 -10.63 -10.13
N SER A 84 -0.37 -11.45 -9.86
CA SER A 84 -0.49 -12.91 -9.96
C SER A 84 -1.60 -13.46 -9.04
N ALA A 85 -1.71 -12.96 -7.81
CA ALA A 85 -2.78 -13.33 -6.89
C ALA A 85 -4.16 -12.89 -7.40
N CYS A 86 -4.26 -11.71 -8.02
CA CYS A 86 -5.49 -11.20 -8.60
C CYS A 86 -5.94 -12.04 -9.81
N GLU A 87 -5.00 -12.44 -10.67
CA GLU A 87 -5.28 -13.24 -11.88
C GLU A 87 -5.90 -14.61 -11.53
N THR A 88 -5.63 -15.16 -10.34
CA THR A 88 -6.30 -16.39 -9.88
C THR A 88 -7.81 -16.24 -9.65
N LEU A 89 -8.34 -15.00 -9.67
CA LEU A 89 -9.78 -14.71 -9.62
C LEU A 89 -10.43 -14.64 -11.01
N GLY A 90 -9.65 -14.80 -12.09
CA GLY A 90 -10.14 -14.89 -13.47
C GLY A 90 -10.18 -13.56 -14.24
N ILE A 91 -9.39 -12.58 -13.84
CA ILE A 91 -9.19 -11.31 -14.55
C ILE A 91 -7.74 -11.21 -15.03
N ASP A 92 -7.51 -10.61 -16.19
CA ASP A 92 -6.15 -10.48 -16.75
C ASP A 92 -5.44 -9.24 -16.21
N ARG A 93 -4.13 -9.33 -15.98
CA ARG A 93 -3.32 -8.17 -15.57
C ARG A 93 -3.41 -7.00 -16.54
N GLU A 94 -3.53 -7.25 -17.84
CA GLU A 94 -3.67 -6.18 -18.83
C GLU A 94 -4.96 -5.37 -18.61
N GLU A 95 -6.07 -6.04 -18.31
CA GLU A 95 -7.32 -5.37 -17.95
C GLU A 95 -7.12 -4.52 -16.69
N LEU A 96 -6.49 -5.08 -15.65
CA LEU A 96 -6.20 -4.34 -14.41
C LEU A 96 -5.34 -3.10 -14.66
N LEU A 97 -4.30 -3.20 -15.50
CA LEU A 97 -3.45 -2.05 -15.86
C LEU A 97 -4.24 -1.00 -16.63
N ASN A 98 -5.14 -1.43 -17.52
CA ASN A 98 -6.04 -0.51 -18.22
C ASN A 98 -7.00 0.19 -17.25
N GLU A 99 -7.54 -0.51 -16.25
CA GLU A 99 -8.38 0.12 -15.21
C GLU A 99 -7.59 1.18 -14.41
N LEU A 100 -6.31 0.94 -14.12
CA LEU A 100 -5.42 1.93 -13.52
C LEU A 100 -5.21 3.14 -14.44
N HIS A 101 -4.82 2.92 -15.69
CA HIS A 101 -4.48 3.97 -16.65
C HIS A 101 -5.70 4.85 -17.02
N THR A 102 -6.89 4.26 -17.06
CA THR A 102 -8.16 5.00 -17.29
C THR A 102 -8.69 5.68 -16.02
N GLY A 103 -8.09 5.44 -14.85
CA GLY A 103 -8.56 5.96 -13.56
C GLY A 103 -9.82 5.28 -13.04
N LYS A 104 -10.24 4.15 -13.64
CA LYS A 104 -11.37 3.32 -13.17
C LYS A 104 -11.03 2.63 -11.85
N ALA A 105 -9.80 2.12 -11.72
CA ALA A 105 -9.26 1.57 -10.48
C ALA A 105 -8.36 2.58 -9.76
N LYS A 106 -8.32 2.49 -8.43
CA LYS A 106 -7.55 3.39 -7.57
C LYS A 106 -6.16 2.80 -7.25
N TYR A 107 -5.35 3.62 -6.61
CA TYR A 107 -4.16 3.22 -5.86
C TYR A 107 -4.16 3.99 -4.53
N SER A 108 -3.25 3.65 -3.62
CA SER A 108 -3.16 4.28 -2.30
C SER A 108 -3.03 5.80 -2.41
N SER A 109 -3.82 6.53 -1.63
CA SER A 109 -3.86 7.99 -1.64
C SER A 109 -2.49 8.62 -1.39
N ILE A 110 -1.65 7.95 -0.61
CA ILE A 110 -0.34 8.42 -0.14
C ILE A 110 0.64 8.74 -1.27
N PHE A 111 0.56 8.05 -2.42
CA PHE A 111 1.50 8.25 -3.53
C PHE A 111 1.18 9.49 -4.38
N ASN A 112 0.12 10.21 -4.03
CA ASN A 112 -0.25 11.48 -4.65
C ASN A 112 0.46 12.69 -4.05
N TYR A 113 1.35 12.49 -3.08
CA TYR A 113 2.11 13.57 -2.45
C TYR A 113 3.56 13.63 -2.97
N PRO A 114 4.15 14.82 -3.10
CA PRO A 114 5.49 14.98 -3.63
C PRO A 114 6.56 14.72 -2.55
N ALA A 115 7.61 13.98 -2.92
CA ALA A 115 8.82 13.86 -2.11
C ALA A 115 9.76 15.05 -2.37
N LEU A 116 9.73 16.05 -1.50
CA LEU A 116 10.37 17.37 -1.71
C LEU A 116 11.84 17.42 -1.29
N THR A 117 12.22 16.67 -0.27
CA THR A 117 13.57 16.64 0.31
C THR A 117 14.04 15.19 0.48
N TRP A 118 15.33 14.99 0.82
CA TRP A 118 15.82 13.64 1.09
C TRP A 118 15.16 13.01 2.32
N ALA A 119 14.77 13.82 3.31
CA ALA A 119 14.09 13.32 4.51
C ALA A 119 12.74 12.66 4.19
N ASP A 120 12.11 13.02 3.06
CA ASP A 120 10.90 12.35 2.58
C ASP A 120 11.12 10.86 2.33
N MET A 121 12.31 10.43 1.90
CA MET A 121 12.61 8.98 1.76
C MET A 121 12.65 8.29 3.13
N GLY A 122 13.08 9.00 4.17
CA GLY A 122 13.00 8.51 5.54
C GLY A 122 11.57 8.46 6.05
N ALA A 123 10.76 9.49 5.80
CA ALA A 123 9.36 9.54 6.23
C ALA A 123 8.47 8.53 5.49
N ILE A 124 8.65 8.36 4.17
CA ILE A 124 7.96 7.31 3.39
C ILE A 124 8.37 5.94 3.92
N GLY A 125 9.68 5.64 3.93
CA GLY A 125 10.14 4.35 4.42
C GLY A 125 9.75 4.08 5.88
N TRP A 126 9.65 5.08 6.75
CA TRP A 126 9.27 4.84 8.15
C TRP A 126 7.76 4.80 8.38
N LEU A 127 7.06 5.88 8.02
CA LEU A 127 5.65 6.10 8.35
C LEU A 127 4.72 5.43 7.33
N VAL A 128 5.00 5.60 6.03
CA VAL A 128 4.16 5.08 4.95
C VAL A 128 4.27 3.56 4.90
N ASP A 129 5.49 3.01 4.85
CA ASP A 129 5.68 1.56 4.92
C ASP A 129 5.22 1.01 6.29
N GLY A 130 5.41 1.77 7.38
CA GLY A 130 4.90 1.38 8.70
C GLY A 130 3.38 1.23 8.74
N ALA A 131 2.66 2.15 8.11
CA ALA A 131 1.21 2.06 7.97
C ALA A 131 0.79 0.93 7.02
N ALA A 132 1.53 0.73 5.92
CA ALA A 132 1.32 -0.39 4.99
C ALA A 132 1.47 -1.74 5.69
N ILE A 133 2.57 -1.95 6.43
CA ILE A 133 2.83 -3.15 7.23
C ILE A 133 1.72 -3.39 8.27
N MET A 134 1.26 -2.34 8.96
CA MET A 134 0.17 -2.46 9.94
C MET A 134 -1.13 -2.97 9.28
N ASN A 135 -1.38 -2.60 8.02
CA ASN A 135 -2.51 -3.11 7.26
C ASN A 135 -2.26 -4.52 6.68
N GLN A 136 -1.03 -4.78 6.22
CA GLN A 136 -0.65 -6.01 5.52
C GLN A 136 -0.48 -7.22 6.43
N ILE A 137 0.06 -7.05 7.66
CA ILE A 137 0.24 -8.16 8.60
C ILE A 137 -1.09 -8.88 8.91
N PRO A 138 -2.20 -8.18 9.21
CA PRO A 138 -3.51 -8.81 9.33
C PRO A 138 -3.97 -9.55 8.06
N LEU A 139 -3.62 -9.03 6.87
CA LEU A 139 -3.98 -9.63 5.59
C LEU A 139 -3.19 -10.91 5.30
N CYS A 140 -2.08 -11.21 6.01
CA CYS A 140 -1.51 -12.55 6.04
C CYS A 140 -2.54 -13.61 6.48
N ARG A 141 -3.62 -13.20 7.17
CA ARG A 141 -4.74 -14.06 7.55
C ARG A 141 -6.06 -13.72 6.81
N THR A 142 -6.01 -13.03 5.68
CA THR A 142 -7.20 -12.82 4.82
C THR A 142 -7.75 -14.15 4.30
N SER A 143 -9.07 -14.26 4.14
CA SER A 143 -9.73 -15.53 3.79
C SER A 143 -9.33 -16.11 2.42
N TYR A 144 -8.84 -15.29 1.49
CA TYR A 144 -8.40 -15.78 0.17
C TYR A 144 -6.95 -16.25 0.20
N GLY A 145 -6.73 -17.54 -0.08
CA GLY A 145 -5.44 -18.20 0.02
C GLY A 145 -4.32 -17.55 -0.81
N PRO A 146 -4.51 -17.30 -2.12
CA PRO A 146 -3.51 -16.64 -2.96
C PRO A 146 -3.06 -15.29 -2.41
N TYR A 147 -4.02 -14.48 -1.93
CA TYR A 147 -3.72 -13.16 -1.37
C TYR A 147 -2.99 -13.26 -0.02
N SER A 148 -3.46 -14.13 0.88
CA SER A 148 -2.78 -14.41 2.16
C SER A 148 -1.31 -14.82 1.97
N ARG A 149 -1.03 -15.69 0.99
CA ARG A 149 0.34 -16.15 0.68
C ARG A 149 1.22 -15.05 0.08
N ALA A 150 0.65 -14.17 -0.75
CA ALA A 150 1.37 -13.00 -1.25
C ALA A 150 1.75 -12.06 -0.10
N MET A 151 0.81 -11.75 0.80
CA MET A 151 1.06 -10.90 1.97
C MET A 151 2.15 -11.47 2.89
N ILE A 152 2.23 -12.80 3.07
CA ILE A 152 3.30 -13.41 3.87
C ILE A 152 4.69 -13.13 3.27
N ARG A 153 4.84 -13.13 1.94
CA ARG A 153 6.12 -12.82 1.29
C ARG A 153 6.42 -11.33 1.38
N ILE A 154 5.47 -10.50 0.99
CA ILE A 154 5.57 -9.04 0.99
C ILE A 154 5.94 -8.52 2.40
N CYS A 155 5.23 -8.94 3.45
CA CYS A 155 5.53 -8.52 4.83
C CYS A 155 6.94 -8.91 5.31
N LYS A 156 7.50 -10.02 4.81
CA LYS A 156 8.88 -10.42 5.15
C LYS A 156 9.91 -9.48 4.55
N GLU A 157 9.66 -9.01 3.32
CA GLU A 157 10.55 -8.14 2.56
C GLU A 157 10.40 -6.68 3.04
N GLU A 158 9.18 -6.15 3.16
CA GLU A 158 8.93 -4.75 3.52
C GLU A 158 9.41 -4.36 4.93
N SER A 159 9.33 -5.26 5.91
CA SER A 159 9.75 -4.94 7.28
C SER A 159 11.23 -4.54 7.37
N PHE A 160 12.06 -5.04 6.45
CA PHE A 160 13.46 -4.63 6.33
C PHE A 160 13.57 -3.19 5.82
N HIS A 161 12.86 -2.86 4.74
CA HIS A 161 12.87 -1.52 4.14
C HIS A 161 12.32 -0.46 5.10
N GLN A 162 11.28 -0.82 5.87
CA GLN A 162 10.72 0.07 6.86
C GLN A 162 11.73 0.49 7.93
N ARG A 163 12.55 -0.46 8.38
CA ARG A 163 13.64 -0.20 9.32
C ARG A 163 14.70 0.73 8.70
N GLN A 164 14.99 0.57 7.42
CA GLN A 164 15.94 1.43 6.71
C GLN A 164 15.43 2.88 6.57
N GLY A 165 14.12 3.08 6.38
CA GLY A 165 13.47 4.39 6.43
C GLY A 165 13.63 5.07 7.79
N TYR A 166 13.37 4.34 8.87
CA TYR A 166 13.58 4.83 10.23
C TYR A 166 15.05 5.19 10.50
N GLU A 167 16.01 4.41 9.99
CA GLU A 167 17.44 4.70 10.11
C GLU A 167 17.82 6.03 9.42
N ILE A 168 17.17 6.40 8.32
CA ILE A 168 17.35 7.72 7.67
C ILE A 168 16.91 8.82 8.63
N MET A 169 15.71 8.73 9.19
CA MET A 169 15.17 9.74 10.12
C MET A 169 16.04 9.87 11.37
N LEU A 170 16.49 8.75 11.94
CA LEU A 170 17.43 8.72 13.06
C LEU A 170 18.78 9.37 12.72
N THR A 171 19.30 9.14 11.51
CA THR A 171 20.56 9.75 11.07
C THR A 171 20.41 11.27 10.99
N LEU A 172 19.31 11.74 10.39
CA LEU A 172 19.04 13.16 10.23
C LEU A 172 18.78 13.86 11.57
N SER A 173 18.06 13.22 12.50
CA SER A 173 17.77 13.81 13.82
C SER A 173 19.01 13.96 14.71
N LYS A 174 20.07 13.21 14.43
CA LYS A 174 21.39 13.33 15.08
C LYS A 174 22.38 14.22 14.32
N GLY A 175 21.95 14.81 13.21
CA GLY A 175 22.78 15.59 12.30
C GLY A 175 22.91 17.07 12.67
N SER A 176 23.22 17.89 11.67
CA SER A 176 23.17 19.36 11.78
C SER A 176 21.74 19.87 12.01
N ASP A 177 21.60 21.14 12.36
CA ASP A 177 20.28 21.74 12.57
C ASP A 177 19.45 21.76 11.27
N GLU A 178 20.08 21.90 10.11
CA GLU A 178 19.40 21.75 8.80
C GLU A 178 18.87 20.33 8.60
N GLN A 179 19.62 19.30 9.00
CA GLN A 179 19.18 17.91 8.88
C GLN A 179 18.03 17.59 9.84
N LYS A 180 18.08 18.10 11.08
CA LYS A 180 16.99 17.97 12.04
C LYS A 180 15.73 18.67 11.56
N ASN A 181 15.85 19.89 11.06
CA ASN A 181 14.74 20.65 10.51
C ASN A 181 14.14 19.95 9.28
N MET A 182 14.96 19.37 8.41
CA MET A 182 14.50 18.60 7.26
C MET A 182 13.73 17.35 7.68
N ALA A 183 14.21 16.62 8.71
CA ALA A 183 13.50 15.47 9.26
C ALA A 183 12.14 15.86 9.88
N GLN A 184 12.11 16.96 10.64
CA GLN A 184 10.87 17.46 11.24
C GLN A 184 9.88 17.93 10.17
N ASP A 185 10.33 18.64 9.13
CA ASP A 185 9.48 19.05 8.01
C ASP A 185 8.87 17.84 7.27
N ALA A 186 9.66 16.80 7.02
CA ALA A 186 9.14 15.58 6.41
C ALA A 186 8.10 14.90 7.32
N LEU A 187 8.36 14.76 8.62
CA LEU A 187 7.36 14.23 9.57
C LEU A 187 6.08 15.08 9.55
N ASN A 188 6.20 16.41 9.55
CA ASN A 188 5.06 17.33 9.54
C ASN A 188 4.13 17.07 8.34
N ARG A 189 4.72 16.89 7.15
CA ARG A 189 3.97 16.67 5.91
C ARG A 189 3.41 15.25 5.79
N TRP A 190 4.15 14.24 6.25
CA TRP A 190 3.78 12.83 6.01
C TRP A 190 2.95 12.18 7.11
N TRP A 191 2.86 12.79 8.31
CA TRP A 191 2.13 12.22 9.45
C TRP A 191 0.67 11.92 9.15
N TRP A 192 -0.13 12.96 8.89
CA TRP A 192 -1.57 12.82 8.64
C TRP A 192 -1.86 12.01 7.38
N LEU A 193 -0.99 12.11 6.37
CA LEU A 193 -1.11 11.35 5.14
C LEU A 193 -0.97 9.84 5.38
N SER A 194 -0.03 9.44 6.23
CA SER A 194 0.17 8.03 6.60
C SER A 194 -1.03 7.50 7.40
N ILE A 195 -1.62 8.33 8.27
CA ILE A 195 -2.85 7.99 9.01
C ILE A 195 -4.06 7.80 8.08
N MET A 196 -4.16 8.60 7.01
CA MET A 196 -5.23 8.48 6.02
C MET A 196 -5.14 7.17 5.19
N MET A 197 -4.00 6.48 5.17
CA MET A 197 -3.84 5.21 4.44
C MET A 197 -4.75 4.09 4.97
N PHE A 198 -5.14 4.16 6.25
CA PHE A 198 -6.07 3.21 6.84
C PHE A 198 -7.50 3.36 6.30
N GLY A 199 -7.78 4.40 5.50
CA GLY A 199 -9.09 4.65 4.92
C GLY A 199 -10.03 5.44 5.84
N PRO A 200 -11.29 5.64 5.42
CA PRO A 200 -12.27 6.44 6.18
C PRO A 200 -12.60 5.80 7.53
N ASN A 201 -13.25 6.55 8.41
CA ASN A 201 -13.78 6.02 9.67
C ASN A 201 -14.71 4.83 9.43
N ASP A 202 -14.86 3.97 10.43
CA ASP A 202 -15.64 2.74 10.30
C ASP A 202 -17.11 3.01 9.93
N ASN A 203 -17.69 4.09 10.43
CA ASN A 203 -19.07 4.53 10.12
C ASN A 203 -19.25 5.01 8.67
N ASP A 204 -18.17 5.40 8.00
CA ASP A 204 -18.20 5.93 6.62
C ASP A 204 -17.67 4.91 5.59
N SER A 205 -17.29 3.71 6.05
CA SER A 205 -16.71 2.67 5.19
C SER A 205 -17.79 1.73 4.62
N THR A 206 -18.14 1.95 3.36
CA THR A 206 -19.18 1.19 2.63
C THR A 206 -18.86 -0.30 2.43
N HIS A 207 -17.60 -0.72 2.55
CA HIS A 207 -17.17 -2.10 2.32
C HIS A 207 -16.76 -2.86 3.59
N SER A 208 -16.62 -2.18 4.73
CA SER A 208 -16.06 -2.78 5.95
C SER A 208 -16.89 -3.95 6.47
N ALA A 209 -18.21 -3.79 6.61
CA ALA A 209 -19.08 -4.81 7.21
C ALA A 209 -19.00 -6.16 6.47
N GLN A 210 -19.12 -6.12 5.13
CA GLN A 210 -19.07 -7.33 4.31
C GLN A 210 -17.67 -7.95 4.27
N SER A 211 -16.62 -7.11 4.19
CA SER A 211 -15.23 -7.58 4.18
C SER A 211 -14.82 -8.24 5.50
N ILE A 212 -15.36 -7.77 6.63
CA ILE A 212 -15.17 -8.40 7.95
C ILE A 212 -15.93 -9.72 8.02
N LYS A 213 -17.21 -9.76 7.59
CA LYS A 213 -18.02 -10.99 7.56
C LYS A 213 -17.35 -12.10 6.74
N TRP A 214 -16.76 -11.75 5.60
CA TRP A 214 -16.02 -12.69 4.76
C TRP A 214 -14.55 -12.88 5.18
N LYS A 215 -14.13 -12.29 6.30
CA LYS A 215 -12.74 -12.33 6.80
C LYS A 215 -11.70 -11.92 5.75
N ILE A 216 -12.09 -11.10 4.76
CA ILE A 216 -11.16 -10.44 3.84
C ILE A 216 -10.34 -9.43 4.65
N LYS A 217 -11.02 -8.66 5.49
CA LYS A 217 -10.44 -7.73 6.46
C LYS A 217 -10.58 -8.31 7.86
N ARG A 218 -9.53 -8.19 8.68
CA ARG A 218 -9.48 -8.80 10.03
C ARG A 218 -9.71 -7.81 11.17
N PHE A 219 -9.43 -6.54 10.93
CA PHE A 219 -9.57 -5.44 11.89
C PHE A 219 -10.24 -4.26 11.19
N SER A 220 -10.79 -3.33 11.96
CA SER A 220 -11.43 -2.15 11.41
C SER A 220 -10.40 -1.11 10.91
N ASN A 221 -10.86 -0.04 10.22
CA ASN A 221 -9.93 1.00 9.75
C ASN A 221 -9.40 1.77 10.97
N ASP A 222 -10.32 2.14 11.87
CA ASP A 222 -10.00 2.90 13.08
C ASP A 222 -9.13 2.09 14.05
N GLU A 223 -9.35 0.78 14.16
CA GLU A 223 -8.54 -0.08 15.01
C GLU A 223 -7.07 -0.15 14.54
N LEU A 224 -6.84 -0.33 13.24
CA LEU A 224 -5.48 -0.37 12.69
C LEU A 224 -4.80 1.00 12.77
N ARG A 225 -5.55 2.08 12.53
CA ARG A 225 -5.09 3.45 12.67
C ARG A 225 -4.63 3.75 14.09
N GLN A 226 -5.44 3.39 15.09
CA GLN A 226 -5.09 3.60 16.50
C GLN A 226 -3.82 2.83 16.88
N ARG A 227 -3.72 1.56 16.49
CA ARG A 227 -2.51 0.75 16.74
C ARG A 227 -1.26 1.37 16.11
N PHE A 228 -1.39 1.89 14.88
CA PHE A 228 -0.29 2.58 14.20
C PHE A 228 0.16 3.81 15.00
N ILE A 229 -0.77 4.66 15.44
CA ILE A 229 -0.45 5.85 16.25
C ILE A 229 0.25 5.42 17.55
N ASP A 230 -0.35 4.48 18.30
CA ASP A 230 0.18 4.01 19.58
C ASP A 230 1.60 3.43 19.46
N MET A 231 1.91 2.77 18.34
CA MET A 231 3.24 2.23 18.09
C MET A 231 4.24 3.27 17.54
N THR A 232 3.78 4.30 16.84
CA THR A 232 4.64 5.23 16.10
C THR A 232 5.00 6.47 16.89
N VAL A 233 4.11 6.97 17.76
CA VAL A 233 4.41 8.14 18.61
C VAL A 233 5.67 7.90 19.47
N PRO A 234 5.82 6.76 20.18
CA PRO A 234 7.04 6.50 20.96
C PRO A 234 8.30 6.40 20.10
N GLN A 235 8.19 5.99 18.84
CA GLN A 235 9.31 5.96 17.90
C GLN A 235 9.76 7.39 17.53
N ALA A 236 8.83 8.32 17.33
CA ALA A 236 9.13 9.72 17.07
C ALA A 236 9.83 10.37 18.28
N GLU A 237 9.31 10.13 19.48
CA GLU A 237 9.87 10.61 20.75
C GLU A 237 11.32 10.13 20.94
N LEU A 238 11.59 8.85 20.64
CA LEU A 238 12.92 8.24 20.77
C LEU A 238 13.98 8.93 19.91
N ILE A 239 13.60 9.52 18.78
CA ILE A 239 14.52 10.24 17.87
C ILE A 239 14.42 11.76 17.98
N GLY A 240 13.65 12.26 18.95
CA GLY A 240 13.51 13.69 19.24
C GLY A 240 12.67 14.46 18.24
N LEU A 241 11.80 13.78 17.48
CA LEU A 241 10.86 14.43 16.57
C LEU A 241 9.50 14.67 17.25
N LYS A 242 8.83 15.76 16.89
CA LYS A 242 7.51 16.12 17.43
C LYS A 242 6.41 15.77 16.45
N ILE A 243 5.37 15.09 16.93
CA ILE A 243 4.20 14.79 16.10
C ILE A 243 3.43 16.09 15.82
N PRO A 244 3.02 16.37 14.56
CA PRO A 244 2.29 17.59 14.17
C PRO A 244 0.79 17.49 14.51
N ASP A 245 0.47 17.20 15.77
CA ASP A 245 -0.90 17.07 16.26
C ASP A 245 -1.02 17.71 17.66
N PRO A 246 -1.58 18.94 17.76
CA PRO A 246 -1.76 19.63 19.04
C PRO A 246 -2.71 18.91 20.01
N ASP A 247 -3.62 18.06 19.50
CA ASP A 247 -4.59 17.32 20.32
C ASP A 247 -4.05 15.97 20.78
N LEU A 248 -2.85 15.58 20.33
CA LEU A 248 -2.23 14.31 20.67
C LEU A 248 -1.89 14.25 22.16
N LYS A 249 -2.47 13.27 22.86
CA LYS A 249 -2.21 13.05 24.29
C LYS A 249 -2.32 11.58 24.65
N TRP A 250 -1.42 11.12 25.52
CA TRP A 250 -1.55 9.79 26.11
C TRP A 250 -2.78 9.76 27.04
N ASN A 251 -3.64 8.76 26.84
CA ASN A 251 -4.81 8.53 27.68
C ASN A 251 -4.56 7.29 28.56
N GLU A 252 -4.33 7.51 29.85
CA GLU A 252 -4.02 6.44 30.82
C GLU A 252 -5.16 5.41 30.98
N GLU A 253 -6.42 5.84 30.87
CA GLU A 253 -7.58 4.95 31.01
C GLU A 253 -7.69 4.01 29.80
N ARG A 254 -7.52 4.56 28.60
CA ARG A 254 -7.59 3.81 27.34
C ARG A 254 -6.31 3.05 27.01
N LYS A 255 -5.19 3.41 27.64
CA LYS A 255 -3.82 2.94 27.31
C LYS A 255 -3.50 3.13 25.82
N SER A 256 -3.84 4.30 25.31
CA SER A 256 -3.80 4.64 23.89
C SER A 256 -3.70 6.16 23.74
N TYR A 257 -3.21 6.66 22.60
CA TYR A 257 -3.20 8.09 22.34
C TYR A 257 -4.56 8.57 21.82
N ASP A 258 -5.10 9.61 22.45
CA ASP A 258 -6.12 10.45 21.81
C ASP A 258 -5.40 11.33 20.78
N PHE A 259 -5.99 11.50 19.58
CA PHE A 259 -5.39 12.25 18.47
C PHE A 259 -6.44 13.19 17.82
N GLY A 260 -5.94 14.20 17.12
CA GLY A 260 -6.74 15.23 16.47
C GLY A 260 -7.58 14.75 15.30
N LYS A 261 -8.38 15.68 14.75
CA LYS A 261 -9.26 15.38 13.62
C LYS A 261 -8.46 15.25 12.33
N ILE A 262 -8.74 14.18 11.58
CA ILE A 262 -8.24 13.99 10.22
C ILE A 262 -9.00 14.91 9.26
N ASP A 263 -8.27 15.54 8.33
CA ASP A 263 -8.86 16.29 7.23
C ASP A 263 -9.45 15.33 6.18
N TRP A 264 -10.72 14.97 6.37
CA TRP A 264 -11.42 14.10 5.43
C TRP A 264 -11.75 14.76 4.10
N ASP A 265 -11.80 16.10 4.04
CA ASP A 265 -12.01 16.83 2.80
C ASP A 265 -10.78 16.71 1.89
N GLU A 266 -9.58 16.86 2.45
CA GLU A 266 -8.32 16.55 1.76
C GLU A 266 -8.30 15.09 1.28
N PHE A 267 -8.59 14.13 2.18
CA PHE A 267 -8.61 12.71 1.83
C PHE A 267 -9.51 12.42 0.63
N TRP A 268 -10.76 12.88 0.65
CA TRP A 268 -11.71 12.63 -0.44
C TRP A 268 -11.35 13.38 -1.72
N ASN A 269 -10.77 14.57 -1.63
CA ASN A 269 -10.26 15.28 -2.80
C ASN A 269 -9.12 14.51 -3.49
N VAL A 270 -8.18 13.97 -2.73
CA VAL A 270 -7.08 13.15 -3.27
C VAL A 270 -7.61 11.85 -3.87
N VAL A 271 -8.53 11.16 -3.18
CA VAL A 271 -9.15 9.92 -3.67
C VAL A 271 -9.95 10.14 -4.97
N LYS A 272 -10.50 11.35 -5.19
CA LYS A 272 -11.20 11.75 -6.43
C LYS A 272 -10.27 12.20 -7.56
N GLY A 273 -8.95 12.19 -7.37
CA GLY A 273 -7.99 12.56 -8.41
C GLY A 273 -7.54 14.03 -8.38
N ASN A 274 -7.91 14.79 -7.34
CA ASN A 274 -7.61 16.23 -7.22
C ASN A 274 -6.49 16.55 -6.22
N GLY A 275 -5.67 15.56 -5.85
CA GLY A 275 -4.48 15.78 -5.03
C GLY A 275 -3.28 16.27 -5.84
N PRO A 276 -2.15 16.57 -5.16
CA PRO A 276 -1.07 17.34 -5.76
C PRO A 276 -0.32 16.63 -6.88
N CYS A 277 -0.26 15.29 -6.88
CA CYS A 277 0.45 14.53 -7.91
C CYS A 277 -0.43 13.55 -8.71
N ASN A 278 -1.75 13.41 -8.46
CA ASN A 278 -2.59 12.39 -9.11
C ASN A 278 -2.45 12.37 -10.64
N LYS A 279 -2.59 13.55 -11.28
CA LYS A 279 -2.46 13.70 -12.73
C LYS A 279 -1.07 13.34 -13.22
N GLN A 280 -0.03 13.76 -12.48
CA GLN A 280 1.36 13.47 -12.82
C GLN A 280 1.65 11.97 -12.72
N ARG A 281 1.21 11.29 -11.65
CA ARG A 281 1.41 9.84 -11.45
C ARG A 281 0.78 9.03 -12.57
N LEU A 282 -0.48 9.31 -12.92
CA LEU A 282 -1.14 8.61 -14.02
C LEU A 282 -0.48 8.91 -15.37
N LYS A 283 -0.15 10.18 -15.64
CA LYS A 283 0.56 10.57 -16.86
C LYS A 283 1.87 9.81 -17.02
N ASP A 284 2.68 9.70 -15.97
CA ASP A 284 3.97 8.99 -16.03
C ASP A 284 3.78 7.49 -16.31
N ARG A 285 2.76 6.86 -15.71
CA ARG A 285 2.44 5.45 -15.96
C ARG A 285 1.94 5.21 -17.39
N ILE A 286 1.03 6.06 -17.88
CA ILE A 286 0.48 5.99 -19.23
C ILE A 286 1.60 6.21 -20.25
N GLN A 287 2.40 7.25 -20.08
CA GLN A 287 3.49 7.56 -21.00
C GLN A 287 4.54 6.44 -21.04
N ALA A 288 4.88 5.82 -19.91
CA ALA A 288 5.76 4.66 -19.88
C ALA A 288 5.15 3.45 -20.61
N TYR A 289 3.83 3.26 -20.50
CA TYR A 289 3.12 2.19 -21.20
C TYR A 289 3.06 2.44 -22.72
N GLU A 290 2.65 3.62 -23.17
CA GLU A 290 2.55 3.99 -24.58
C GLU A 290 3.93 3.99 -25.26
N ASN A 291 4.92 4.66 -24.66
CA ASN A 291 6.28 4.68 -25.23
C ASN A 291 6.96 3.30 -25.24
N GLY A 292 6.50 2.37 -24.41
CA GLY A 292 6.99 1.00 -24.33
C GLY A 292 6.29 0.03 -25.27
N GLU A 293 5.29 0.47 -26.06
CA GLU A 293 4.50 -0.39 -26.96
C GLU A 293 5.40 -1.16 -27.93
N TRP A 294 6.28 -0.46 -28.64
CA TRP A 294 7.19 -1.08 -29.60
C TRP A 294 8.10 -2.17 -28.98
N VAL A 295 8.46 -2.05 -27.69
CA VAL A 295 9.25 -3.07 -26.98
C VAL A 295 8.40 -4.31 -26.72
N ARG A 296 7.13 -4.13 -26.33
CA ARG A 296 6.20 -5.25 -26.10
C ARG A 296 5.90 -5.98 -27.40
N ASP A 297 5.62 -5.25 -28.48
CA ASP A 297 5.35 -5.81 -29.80
C ASP A 297 6.55 -6.58 -30.34
N ALA A 298 7.76 -6.02 -30.17
CA ALA A 298 9.00 -6.68 -30.57
C ALA A 298 9.20 -8.00 -29.80
N ALA A 299 8.90 -8.05 -28.50
CA ALA A 299 9.00 -9.26 -27.70
C ALA A 299 8.02 -10.35 -28.16
N VAL A 300 6.76 -9.98 -28.45
CA VAL A 300 5.73 -10.90 -28.97
C VAL A 300 6.15 -11.46 -30.33
N ALA A 301 6.50 -10.60 -31.28
CA ALA A 301 6.90 -11.03 -32.62
C ALA A 301 8.16 -11.91 -32.61
N TYR A 302 9.10 -11.67 -31.69
CA TYR A 302 10.26 -12.55 -31.51
C TYR A 302 9.87 -13.93 -30.97
N ALA A 303 8.96 -13.99 -29.99
CA ALA A 303 8.48 -15.24 -29.40
C ALA A 303 7.68 -16.09 -30.40
N GLU A 304 6.84 -15.48 -31.23
CA GLU A 304 6.11 -16.17 -32.30
C GLU A 304 7.04 -16.82 -33.32
N LYS A 305 8.04 -16.07 -33.82
CA LYS A 305 9.08 -16.61 -34.72
C LYS A 305 9.86 -17.76 -34.09
N ARG A 306 10.05 -17.76 -32.77
CA ARG A 306 10.72 -18.86 -32.05
C ARG A 306 9.83 -20.10 -31.94
N ARG A 307 8.52 -19.92 -31.77
CA ARG A 307 7.54 -21.02 -31.74
C ARG A 307 7.36 -21.68 -33.10
N GLU A 308 7.39 -20.93 -34.19
CA GLU A 308 7.25 -21.50 -35.56
C GLU A 308 8.48 -22.31 -36.00
N LYS A 309 9.64 -22.08 -35.38
CA LYS A 309 10.89 -22.79 -35.67
C LYS A 309 11.07 -24.09 -34.89
N ASN A 310 10.29 -24.30 -33.83
CA ASN A 310 10.36 -25.46 -32.93
C ASN A 310 9.17 -26.41 -33.19
#